data_AF-A0A2V5PKQ4-F1
#
_entry.id   AF-A0A2V5PKQ4-F1
#
_cell.length_a   1.000
_cell.length_b   1.000
_cell.length_c   1.000
_cell.angle_alpha   90.00
_cell.angle_beta   90.00
_cell.angle_gamma   90.00
#
_symmetry.space_group_name_H-M   'P 1'
#
loop_
_entity.id
_entity.type
_entity.pdbx_description
1 polymer ?
#
loop_
_entity_poly.entity_id
_entity_poly.type
_entity_poly.pdbx_seq_one_letter_code
_entity_poly.pdbx_strand_id
1 'polypeptide(L)'
;MKIVNPAITSDVFRLVKTIEFDMELEGKFLPTRVEVFQDTQRKRHFRCHMWELEYYHVQSTFSAAGKGKRWRSPSDEPIFVERTWELSSKFHDFVAPSAEAALNKFLALLKKHLAAVKK
;
A
#
# COMPACT_ATOMS: atom_id res chain seq x y z
N MET A 1 13.11 -15.71 -8.57
CA MET A 1 11.90 -16.52 -8.83
C MET A 1 11.41 -16.17 -10.23
N LYS A 2 11.27 -17.14 -11.15
CA LYS A 2 10.69 -16.88 -12.47
C LYS A 2 9.21 -17.25 -12.41
N ILE A 3 8.31 -16.27 -12.54
CA ILE A 3 6.89 -16.54 -12.71
C ILE A 3 6.69 -16.93 -14.18
N VAL A 4 6.29 -18.17 -14.45
CA VAL A 4 6.10 -18.67 -15.82
C VAL A 4 4.60 -18.67 -16.12
N ASN A 5 4.10 -17.54 -16.62
CA ASN A 5 2.72 -17.40 -17.11
C ASN A 5 2.73 -16.41 -18.30
N PRO A 6 2.08 -16.72 -19.43
CA PRO A 6 2.04 -15.83 -20.59
C PRO A 6 1.46 -14.43 -20.32
N ALA A 7 0.60 -14.28 -19.31
CA ALA A 7 0.03 -13.01 -18.90
C ALA A 7 0.99 -12.15 -18.05
N ILE A 8 2.11 -12.71 -17.58
CA ILE A 8 3.09 -12.03 -16.73
C ILE A 8 4.35 -11.81 -17.56
N THR A 9 4.51 -10.59 -18.05
CA THR A 9 5.55 -10.25 -19.03
C THR A 9 6.90 -9.91 -18.40
N SER A 10 6.93 -9.41 -17.15
CA SER A 10 8.17 -9.12 -16.41
C SER A 10 7.93 -8.88 -14.90
N ASP A 11 8.98 -9.05 -14.09
CA ASP A 11 9.01 -8.54 -12.71
C ASP A 11 9.39 -7.06 -12.73
N VAL A 12 8.42 -6.14 -12.85
CA VAL A 12 8.70 -4.70 -13.01
C VAL A 12 9.29 -4.08 -11.73
N PHE A 13 8.76 -4.46 -10.57
CA PHE A 13 9.16 -3.95 -9.26
C PHE A 13 9.31 -5.07 -8.25
N ARG A 14 10.25 -4.91 -7.33
CA ARG A 14 10.48 -5.84 -6.21
C ARG A 14 10.35 -5.11 -4.89
N LEU A 15 9.59 -5.67 -3.95
CA LEU A 15 9.55 -5.17 -2.58
C LEU A 15 10.93 -5.36 -1.94
N VAL A 16 11.55 -4.26 -1.52
CA VAL A 16 12.91 -4.25 -0.96
C VAL A 16 12.95 -3.79 0.49
N LYS A 17 11.91 -3.13 0.99
CA LYS A 17 11.78 -2.74 2.39
C LYS A 17 10.31 -2.60 2.76
N THR A 18 9.96 -2.99 3.98
CA THR A 18 8.65 -2.76 4.58
C THR A 18 8.86 -2.27 6.00
N ILE A 19 8.04 -1.31 6.43
CA ILE A 19 7.92 -0.93 7.84
C ILE A 19 6.45 -0.89 8.20
N GLU A 20 6.16 -1.21 9.46
CA GLU A 20 4.83 -1.06 10.06
C GLU A 20 4.98 -0.22 11.32
N PHE A 21 4.00 0.65 11.55
CA PHE A 21 3.92 1.48 12.73
C PHE A 21 2.47 1.88 12.98
N ASP A 22 2.14 2.09 14.25
CA ASP A 22 0.84 2.62 14.63
C ASP A 22 0.89 4.14 14.61
N MET A 23 -0.02 4.77 13.85
CA MET A 23 -0.24 6.21 13.94
C MET A 23 -1.32 6.49 14.98
N GLU A 24 -1.09 7.46 15.86
CA GLU A 24 -2.12 7.98 16.77
C GLU A 24 -2.55 9.38 16.32
N LEU A 25 -3.80 9.48 15.84
CA LEU A 25 -4.42 10.72 15.38
C LEU A 25 -5.77 10.89 16.05
N GLU A 26 -5.97 12.00 16.76
CA GLU A 26 -7.23 12.33 17.46
C GLU A 26 -7.74 11.20 18.38
N GLY A 27 -6.81 10.48 19.05
CA GLY A 27 -7.14 9.36 19.93
C GLY A 27 -7.54 8.06 19.21
N LYS A 28 -7.37 7.99 17.89
CA LYS A 28 -7.53 6.77 17.08
C LYS A 28 -6.18 6.18 16.75
N PHE A 29 -6.07 4.86 16.87
CA PHE A 29 -4.93 4.08 16.40
C PHE A 29 -5.18 3.63 14.96
N LEU A 30 -4.26 3.98 14.08
CA LEU A 30 -4.31 3.66 12.66
C LEU A 30 -3.07 2.82 12.31
N PRO A 31 -3.18 1.49 12.32
CA PRO A 31 -2.08 0.61 11.92
C PRO A 31 -1.68 0.91 10.48
N THR A 32 -0.43 1.30 10.28
CA THR A 32 0.06 1.82 9.01
C THR A 32 1.25 1.01 8.53
N ARG A 33 1.21 0.56 7.28
CA ARG A 33 2.31 -0.12 6.59
C ARG A 33 2.84 0.75 5.47
N VAL A 34 4.16 0.89 5.39
CA VAL A 34 4.83 1.49 4.23
C VAL A 34 5.67 0.43 3.54
N GLU A 35 5.43 0.26 2.25
CA GLU A 35 6.15 -0.67 1.39
C GLU A 35 7.00 0.10 0.39
N VAL A 36 8.27 -0.29 0.22
CA VAL A 36 9.21 0.32 -0.73
C VAL A 36 9.57 -0.72 -1.78
N PHE A 37 9.21 -0.42 -3.02
CA PHE A 37 9.50 -1.22 -4.18
C PHE A 37 10.63 -0.59 -4.99
N GLN A 38 11.55 -1.42 -5.49
CA GLN A 38 12.62 -1.01 -6.39
C GLN A 38 12.36 -1.57 -7.79
N ASP A 39 12.56 -0.73 -8.81
CA ASP A 39 12.49 -1.13 -10.20
C ASP A 39 13.62 -2.12 -10.52
N THR A 40 13.29 -3.25 -11.13
CA THR A 40 14.25 -4.34 -11.38
C THR A 40 15.23 -4.02 -12.51
N GLN A 41 14.88 -3.08 -13.40
CA GLN A 41 15.70 -2.65 -14.53
C GLN A 41 16.41 -1.33 -14.23
N ARG A 42 15.71 -0.41 -13.55
CA ARG A 42 16.20 0.93 -13.20
C ARG A 42 16.55 0.99 -11.71
N LYS A 43 17.75 0.54 -11.33
CA LYS A 43 18.19 0.39 -9.91
C LYS A 43 17.97 1.59 -8.98
N ARG A 44 17.79 2.81 -9.48
CA ARG A 44 17.55 4.02 -8.68
C ARG A 44 16.10 4.50 -8.70
N HIS A 45 15.20 3.77 -9.35
CA HIS A 45 13.77 4.07 -9.38
C HIS A 45 13.05 3.24 -8.32
N PHE A 46 12.16 3.93 -7.60
CA PHE A 46 11.41 3.39 -6.49
C PHE A 46 9.95 3.77 -6.60
N ARG A 47 9.11 2.96 -5.95
CA ARG A 47 7.73 3.27 -5.62
C ARG A 47 7.51 3.02 -4.15
N CYS A 48 6.70 3.85 -3.51
CA CYS A 48 6.26 3.60 -2.15
C CYS A 48 4.74 3.47 -2.14
N HIS A 49 4.24 2.56 -1.31
CA HIS A 49 2.84 2.48 -0.97
C HIS A 49 2.68 2.64 0.53
N MET A 50 1.71 3.46 0.95
CA MET A 50 1.24 3.52 2.31
C MET A 50 -0.15 2.91 2.39
N TRP A 51 -0.29 1.99 3.32
CA TRP A 51 -1.49 1.24 3.59
C TRP A 51 -1.95 1.51 5.01
N GLU A 52 -3.24 1.75 5.18
CA GLU A 52 -3.87 1.87 6.49
C GLU A 52 -4.86 0.72 6.67
N LEU A 53 -4.85 0.08 7.85
CA LEU A 53 -5.78 -1.00 8.16
C LEU A 53 -7.10 -0.42 8.67
N GLU A 54 -8.18 -0.73 7.97
CA GLU A 54 -9.53 -0.29 8.31
C GLU A 54 -10.51 -1.48 8.29
N TYR A 55 -11.59 -1.39 9.06
CA TYR A 55 -12.66 -2.40 9.07
C TYR A 55 -13.85 -1.90 8.26
N TYR A 56 -14.24 -2.68 7.25
CA TYR A 56 -15.38 -2.37 6.40
C TYR A 56 -16.43 -3.46 6.49
N HIS A 57 -17.69 -3.04 6.56
CA HIS A 57 -18.82 -3.92 6.34
C HIS A 57 -18.99 -4.18 4.84
N VAL A 58 -18.61 -5.36 4.36
CA VAL A 58 -18.58 -5.68 2.93
C VAL A 58 -19.64 -6.69 2.55
N GLN A 59 -20.28 -6.46 1.40
CA GLN A 59 -21.15 -7.40 0.72
C GLN A 59 -20.43 -7.93 -0.52
N SER A 60 -20.18 -9.24 -0.56
CA SER A 60 -19.58 -9.87 -1.75
C SER A 60 -20.50 -9.72 -2.96
N THR A 61 -19.97 -9.23 -4.08
CA THR A 61 -20.66 -9.12 -5.38
C THR A 61 -20.35 -10.29 -6.33
N PHE A 62 -19.44 -11.18 -5.94
CA PHE A 62 -19.15 -12.37 -6.72
C PHE A 62 -20.33 -13.33 -6.65
N SER A 63 -20.83 -13.76 -7.82
CA SER A 63 -21.77 -14.87 -7.88
C SER A 63 -21.12 -16.09 -7.23
N ALA A 64 -21.78 -16.70 -6.25
CA ALA A 64 -21.32 -17.97 -5.71
C ALA A 64 -21.16 -18.96 -6.87
N ALA A 65 -19.96 -19.52 -7.04
CA ALA A 65 -19.74 -20.52 -8.08
C ALA A 65 -20.61 -21.76 -7.80
N GLY A 66 -21.58 -22.02 -8.69
CA GLY A 66 -22.44 -23.20 -8.68
C GLY A 66 -23.94 -22.92 -8.51
N LYS A 67 -24.78 -23.72 -9.18
CA LYS A 67 -26.25 -23.67 -9.07
C LYS A 67 -26.67 -23.96 -7.61
N GLY A 68 -27.32 -23.00 -6.96
CA GLY A 68 -27.98 -23.19 -5.66
C GLY A 68 -27.29 -22.58 -4.43
N LYS A 69 -26.19 -21.83 -4.57
CA LYS A 69 -25.55 -21.18 -3.42
C LYS A 69 -26.07 -19.76 -3.19
N ARG A 70 -26.53 -19.50 -1.96
CA ARG A 70 -26.90 -18.17 -1.47
C ARG A 70 -25.69 -17.22 -1.58
N TRP A 71 -25.99 -15.96 -1.85
CA TRP A 71 -25.00 -14.88 -1.72
C TRP A 71 -24.37 -14.95 -0.32
N ARG A 72 -23.06 -14.69 -0.23
CA ARG A 72 -22.42 -14.60 1.09
C ARG A 72 -23.10 -13.48 1.87
N SER A 73 -23.45 -13.74 3.11
CA SER A 73 -23.92 -12.68 4.01
C SER A 73 -22.85 -11.60 4.15
N PRO A 74 -23.24 -10.35 4.40
CA PRO A 74 -22.28 -9.32 4.76
C PRO A 74 -21.41 -9.74 5.94
N SER A 75 -20.15 -9.29 5.95
CA SER A 75 -19.21 -9.46 7.04
C SER A 75 -18.36 -8.21 7.24
N ASP A 76 -17.88 -8.01 8.46
CA ASP A 76 -16.89 -6.98 8.76
C ASP A 76 -15.50 -7.55 8.47
N GLU A 77 -14.80 -6.97 7.49
CA GLU A 77 -13.51 -7.45 7.02
C GLU A 77 -12.41 -6.40 7.28
N PRO A 78 -11.22 -6.82 7.73
CA PRO A 78 -10.05 -5.96 7.75
C PRO A 78 -9.52 -5.74 6.33
N ILE A 79 -9.42 -4.49 5.91
CA ILE A 79 -8.97 -4.08 4.57
C ILE A 79 -7.82 -3.08 4.70
N PHE A 80 -6.75 -3.31 3.94
CA PHE A 80 -5.71 -2.31 3.75
C PHE A 80 -6.13 -1.33 2.66
N VAL A 81 -6.32 -0.07 3.04
CA VAL A 81 -6.64 1.03 2.12
C VAL A 81 -5.36 1.74 1.70
N GLU A 82 -5.21 1.98 0.40
CA GLU A 82 -4.06 2.73 -0.13
C GLU A 82 -4.24 4.23 0.14
N ARG A 83 -3.26 4.82 0.83
CA ARG A 83 -3.28 6.20 1.32
C ARG A 83 -2.14 7.05 0.74
N THR A 84 -1.34 6.50 -0.18
CA THR A 84 -0.16 7.17 -0.75
C THR A 84 -0.49 8.49 -1.43
N TRP A 85 -1.66 8.54 -2.08
CA TRP A 85 -2.15 9.70 -2.80
C TRP A 85 -2.36 10.93 -1.89
N GLU A 86 -2.59 10.74 -0.60
CA GLU A 86 -2.71 11.80 0.41
C GLU A 86 -1.39 12.55 0.61
N LEU A 87 -0.26 11.89 0.32
CA LEU A 87 1.07 12.51 0.35
C LEU A 87 1.45 13.06 -1.02
N SER A 88 1.50 12.19 -2.04
CA SER A 88 1.84 12.56 -3.41
C SER A 88 1.74 11.38 -4.38
N SER A 89 1.17 11.61 -5.56
CA SER A 89 1.25 10.66 -6.69
C SER A 89 2.68 10.42 -7.19
N LYS A 90 3.63 11.30 -6.85
CA LYS A 90 5.05 11.14 -7.21
C LYS A 90 5.70 9.92 -6.55
N PHE A 91 5.11 9.36 -5.50
CA PHE A 91 5.62 8.14 -4.88
C PHE A 91 5.31 6.87 -5.68
N HIS A 92 4.54 6.96 -6.78
CA HIS A 92 4.33 5.83 -7.69
C HIS A 92 5.41 5.68 -8.78
N ASP A 93 6.36 6.61 -8.91
CA ASP A 93 7.64 6.43 -9.63
C ASP A 93 8.57 7.62 -9.31
N PHE A 94 9.67 7.37 -8.60
CA PHE A 94 10.64 8.41 -8.31
C PHE A 94 12.07 7.89 -8.17
N VAL A 95 13.03 8.80 -8.34
CA VAL A 95 14.44 8.49 -8.19
C VAL A 95 14.90 8.69 -6.74
N ALA A 96 15.66 7.72 -6.23
CA ALA A 96 16.41 7.83 -4.98
C ALA A 96 17.76 7.07 -5.07
N PRO A 97 18.75 7.40 -4.22
CA PRO A 97 20.03 6.68 -4.21
C PRO A 97 19.94 5.23 -3.69
N SER A 98 19.00 4.95 -2.78
CA SER A 98 18.82 3.65 -2.13
C SER A 98 17.38 3.49 -1.62
N ALA A 99 17.00 2.26 -1.25
CA ALA A 99 15.70 1.98 -0.63
C ALA A 99 15.52 2.76 0.70
N GLU A 100 16.60 2.94 1.45
CA GLU A 100 16.58 3.72 2.69
C GLU A 100 16.38 5.21 2.43
N ALA A 101 17.05 5.77 1.43
CA ALA A 101 16.83 7.15 1.01
C ALA A 101 15.41 7.37 0.47
N ALA A 102 14.87 6.37 -0.25
CA ALA A 102 13.49 6.38 -0.73
C ALA A 102 12.49 6.42 0.44
N LEU A 103 12.68 5.54 1.43
CA LEU A 103 11.87 5.52 2.65
C LEU A 103 11.96 6.82 3.44
N ASN A 104 13.16 7.35 3.66
CA ASN A 104 13.35 8.60 4.41
C ASN A 104 12.67 9.79 3.71
N LYS A 105 12.72 9.84 2.38
CA LYS A 105 12.00 10.85 1.59
C LYS A 105 10.49 10.74 1.78
N PHE A 106 9.97 9.52 1.80
CA PHE A 106 8.55 9.24 2.08
C PHE A 106 8.14 9.71 3.47
N LEU A 107 8.85 9.25 4.51
CA LEU A 107 8.58 9.57 5.91
C LEU A 107 8.69 11.07 6.21
N ALA A 108 9.63 11.77 5.57
CA ALA A 108 9.76 13.22 5.71
C ALA A 108 8.51 13.97 5.20
N LEU A 109 7.88 13.49 4.12
CA LEU A 109 6.63 14.07 3.62
C LEU A 109 5.44 13.67 4.47
N LEU A 110 5.35 12.41 4.93
CA LEU A 110 4.34 11.98 5.89
C LEU A 110 4.36 12.86 7.14
N LYS A 111 5.54 13.08 7.74
CA LYS A 111 5.69 13.96 8.90
C LYS A 111 5.16 15.38 8.65
N LYS A 112 5.42 15.95 7.46
CA LYS A 112 4.92 17.28 7.08
C LYS A 112 3.40 17.29 6.93
N HIS A 113 2.84 16.26 6.27
CA HIS A 113 1.40 16.11 6.10
C HIS A 113 0.69 16.03 7.46
N LEU A 114 1.15 15.14 8.34
CA LEU A 114 0.58 14.98 9.69
C LEU A 114 0.68 16.27 10.54
N ALA A 115 1.74 17.08 10.37
CA ALA A 115 1.86 18.36 11.05
C ALA A 115 0.90 19.44 10.52
N ALA A 116 0.48 19.34 9.26
CA ALA A 116 -0.50 20.25 8.66
C ALA A 116 -1.94 19.90 9.08
N VAL A 117 -2.25 18.61 9.22
CA VAL A 117 -3.58 18.12 9.63
C VAL A 117 -3.90 18.43 11.11
N LYS A 118 -2.88 18.59 11.97
CA LYS A 118 -3.06 18.96 13.39
C LYS A 118 -3.39 20.44 13.65
N LYS A 119 -3.46 21.28 12.61
CA LYS A 119 -3.84 22.71 12.73
C LYS A 119 -5.29 22.90 12.36
#